data_AF-A0A2H3BBE3-F1
#
_entry.id   AF-A0A2H3BBE3-F1
#
_cell.length_a   1.000
_cell.length_b   1.000
_cell.length_c   1.000
_cell.angle_alpha   90.00
_cell.angle_beta   90.00
_cell.angle_gamma   90.00
#
_symmetry.space_group_name_H-M   'P 1'
#
loop_
_entity.id
_entity.type
_entity.pdbx_description
1 polymer ?
#
loop_
_entity_poly.entity_id
_entity_poly.type
_entity_poly.pdbx_seq_one_letter_code
_entity_poly.pdbx_strand_id
1 'polypeptide(L)' 'YPTIFSFALDILPIQGTAVPSERVFLSGKETDMLRCNRLGAEAMEALQMLKFSIRKGQGLNFTDGLDEASQIQELEAL' A
#
# COMPACT_ATOMS: atom_id res chain seq x y z
N TYR A 1 14.44 9.77 31.22
CA TYR A 1 15.49 8.83 30.76
C TYR A 1 15.49 8.76 29.24
N PRO A 2 16.11 9.75 28.56
CA PRO A 2 16.11 9.82 27.09
C PRO A 2 16.75 8.58 26.43
N THR A 3 17.78 8.01 27.05
CA THR A 3 18.50 6.83 26.55
C THR A 3 17.64 5.56 26.57
N ILE A 4 16.89 5.34 27.65
CA ILE A 4 15.99 4.17 27.78
C ILE A 4 14.83 4.27 26.79
N PHE A 5 14.32 5.48 26.56
CA PHE A 5 13.25 5.73 25.61
C PHE A 5 13.67 5.43 24.17
N SER A 6 14.86 5.88 23.74
CA SER A 6 15.39 5.55 22.42
C SER A 6 15.61 4.04 22.25
N PHE A 7 16.20 3.40 23.25
CA PHE A 7 16.46 1.95 23.23
C PHE A 7 15.16 1.12 23.15
N ALA A 8 14.11 1.56 23.84
CA ALA A 8 12.80 0.91 23.79
C ALA A 8 12.15 1.04 22.41
N LEU A 9 12.30 2.19 21.73
CA LEU A 9 11.78 2.37 20.37
C LEU A 9 12.43 1.45 19.34
N ASP A 10 13.71 1.09 19.54
CA ASP A 10 14.41 0.19 18.63
C ASP A 10 14.05 -1.28 18.89
N ILE A 11 13.83 -1.67 20.15
CA ILE A 11 13.66 -3.08 20.55
C ILE A 11 12.21 -3.53 20.55
N LEU A 12 11.28 -2.68 21.01
CA LEU A 12 9.86 -3.03 21.08
C LEU A 12 9.22 -3.40 19.73
N PRO A 13 9.58 -2.80 18.58
CA PRO A 13 9.02 -3.20 17.29
C PRO A 13 9.71 -4.43 16.67
N ILE A 14 10.78 -4.96 17.27
CA ILE A 14 11.39 -6.22 16.82
C ILE A 14 10.39 -7.34 17.08
N GLN A 15 9.79 -7.86 16.02
CA GLN A 15 8.83 -8.96 16.13
C GLN A 15 9.55 -10.22 16.60
N GLY A 16 9.21 -10.70 17.80
CA GLY A 16 9.79 -11.93 18.38
C GLY A 16 9.31 -13.23 17.74
N THR A 17 8.39 -13.16 16.76
CA THR A 17 7.90 -14.32 16.02
C THR A 17 7.74 -13.99 14.54
N ALA A 18 8.00 -14.97 13.67
CA ALA A 18 7.79 -14.84 12.23
C ALA A 18 6.29 -14.88 11.82
N VAL A 19 5.39 -15.11 12.77
CA VAL A 19 3.94 -15.34 12.56
C VAL A 19 3.22 -14.18 11.83
N PRO A 20 3.54 -12.89 12.07
CA PRO A 20 2.93 -11.79 11.32
C PRO A 20 3.31 -11.85 9.83
N SER A 21 4.58 -12.13 9.55
CA SER A 21 5.10 -12.37 8.19
C SER A 21 4.49 -13.63 7.57
N GLU A 22 4.42 -14.76 8.29
CA GLU A 22 3.81 -16.00 7.79
C GLU A 22 2.35 -15.80 7.40
N ARG A 23 1.56 -15.08 8.20
CA ARG A 23 0.16 -14.77 7.86
C ARG A 23 0.06 -13.92 6.59
N VAL A 24 0.95 -12.93 6.43
CA VAL A 24 1.02 -12.08 5.23
C VAL A 24 1.47 -12.90 4.02
N PHE A 25 2.47 -13.77 4.16
CA PHE A 25 2.97 -14.63 3.09
C PHE A 25 1.98 -15.73 2.69
N LEU A 26 1.26 -16.34 3.64
CA LEU A 26 0.22 -17.33 3.36
C LEU A 26 -0.99 -16.69 2.68
N SER A 27 -1.43 -15.52 3.16
CA SER A 27 -2.48 -14.75 2.49
C SER A 27 -2.04 -14.35 1.08
N GLY A 28 -0.77 -13.96 0.90
CA GLY A 28 -0.17 -13.67 -0.39
C GLY A 28 -0.23 -14.87 -1.31
N LYS A 29 0.24 -16.05 -0.85
CA LYS A 29 0.24 -17.31 -1.61
C LYS A 29 -1.16 -17.73 -2.08
N GLU A 30 -2.18 -17.58 -1.23
CA GLU A 30 -3.58 -17.87 -1.60
C GLU A 30 -4.07 -16.91 -2.71
N THR A 31 -3.74 -15.63 -2.61
CA THR A 31 -4.13 -14.63 -3.63
C THR A 31 -3.28 -14.65 -4.89
N ASP A 32 -2.01 -15.07 -4.81
CA ASP A 32 -1.01 -15.01 -5.89
C ASP A 32 -1.00 -16.30 -6.74
N MET A 33 -1.16 -17.47 -6.12
CA MET A 33 -1.09 -18.76 -6.84
C MET A 33 -2.43 -19.46 -7.05
N LEU A 34 -3.38 -19.38 -6.10
CA LEU A 34 -4.52 -20.32 -6.06
C LEU A 34 -5.81 -19.81 -6.69
N ARG A 35 -6.05 -18.49 -6.73
CA ARG A 35 -7.36 -17.93 -7.13
C ARG A 35 -7.38 -16.97 -8.33
N CYS A 36 -6.43 -17.13 -9.26
CA CYS A 36 -6.35 -16.42 -10.55
C CYS A 36 -5.96 -14.92 -10.47
N ASN A 37 -4.73 -14.62 -10.89
CA ASN A 37 -4.45 -13.87 -12.11
C ASN A 37 -2.93 -13.90 -12.32
N ARG A 38 -2.46 -14.07 -13.55
CA ARG A 38 -1.03 -13.97 -13.92
C ARG A 38 -0.51 -12.54 -13.77
N LEU A 39 -0.69 -11.94 -12.60
CA LEU A 39 -0.09 -10.67 -12.24
C LEU A 39 1.39 -10.97 -12.05
N GLY A 40 2.22 -10.43 -12.95
CA GLY A 40 3.66 -10.51 -12.79
C GLY A 40 4.08 -9.86 -11.47
N ALA A 41 5.30 -10.18 -11.00
CA ALA A 41 5.86 -9.65 -9.76
C ALA A 41 5.74 -8.11 -9.67
N GLU A 42 5.96 -7.42 -10.80
CA GLU A 42 5.85 -5.96 -10.93
C GLU A 42 4.44 -5.43 -10.63
N ALA A 43 3.39 -6.09 -11.16
CA ALA A 43 2.01 -5.68 -10.92
C ALA A 43 1.59 -5.93 -9.47
N MET A 44 2.08 -7.02 -8.85
CA MET A 44 1.84 -7.33 -7.44
C MET A 44 2.52 -6.33 -6.50
N GLU A 45 3.74 -5.90 -6.83
CA GLU A 45 4.47 -4.87 -6.09
C GLU A 45 3.71 -3.53 -6.10
N ALA A 46 3.28 -3.07 -7.29
CA ALA A 46 2.47 -1.87 -7.42
C ALA A 46 1.16 -1.97 -6.61
N LEU A 47 0.51 -3.13 -6.61
CA LEU A 47 -0.73 -3.36 -5.85
C LEU A 47 -0.50 -3.33 -4.33
N GLN A 48 0.62 -3.87 -3.85
CA GLN A 48 0.97 -3.86 -2.43
C GLN A 48 1.29 -2.44 -1.95
N MET A 49 2.04 -1.67 -2.74
CA MET A 49 2.29 -0.25 -2.47
C MET A 49 0.99 0.54 -2.41
N LEU A 50 0.10 0.33 -3.39
CA LEU A 50 -1.23 0.96 -3.41
C LEU A 50 -2.07 0.59 -2.17
N LYS A 51 -2.15 -0.69 -1.84
CA LYS A 51 -2.86 -1.17 -0.64
C LYS A 51 -2.33 -0.53 0.64
N PHE A 52 -1.02 -0.35 0.74
CA PHE A 52 -0.39 0.28 1.89
C PHE A 52 -0.70 1.78 1.99
N SER A 53 -0.63 2.50 0.86
CA SER A 53 -1.00 3.92 0.79
C SER A 53 -2.45 4.15 1.21
N ILE A 54 -3.39 3.33 0.73
CA ILE A 54 -4.80 3.39 1.12
C ILE A 54 -4.97 3.13 2.62
N ARG A 55 -4.29 2.11 3.19
CA ARG A 55 -4.36 1.83 4.64
C ARG A 55 -3.79 2.97 5.49
N LYS A 56 -2.87 3.77 4.96
CA LYS A 56 -2.34 4.97 5.62
C LYS A 56 -3.23 6.20 5.48
N GLY A 57 -4.40 6.08 4.85
CA GLY A 57 -5.33 7.18 4.63
C GLY A 57 -5.01 8.02 3.40
N GLN A 58 -4.05 7.60 2.57
CA GLN A 58 -3.78 8.20 1.26
C GLN A 58 -4.68 7.50 0.24
N GLY A 59 -5.94 7.93 0.17
CA GLY A 59 -6.88 7.44 -0.84
C GLY A 59 -6.44 7.86 -2.24
N LEU A 60 -6.42 6.92 -3.19
CA LEU A 60 -6.28 7.27 -4.60
C LEU A 60 -7.63 7.78 -5.12
N ASN A 61 -7.63 9.00 -5.64
CA ASN A 61 -8.74 9.53 -6.42
C ASN A 61 -8.43 9.31 -7.91
N PHE A 62 -9.06 8.31 -8.53
CA PHE A 62 -8.92 8.07 -9.98
C PHE A 62 -9.70 9.08 -10.83
N THR A 63 -10.52 9.91 -10.19
CA THR A 63 -11.30 10.98 -10.80
C THR A 63 -10.72 12.38 -10.51
N ASP A 64 -9.55 12.45 -9.87
CA ASP A 64 -8.86 13.72 -9.65
C ASP A 64 -8.45 14.31 -11.01
N GLY A 65 -8.88 15.54 -11.30
CA GLY A 65 -8.65 16.19 -12.59
C GLY A 65 -9.62 15.80 -13.72
N LEU A 66 -10.57 14.89 -13.46
CA LEU A 66 -11.69 14.57 -14.38
C LEU A 66 -12.93 15.45 -14.15
N ASP A 67 -12.81 16.47 -13.30
CA ASP A 67 -13.90 17.39 -13.01
C ASP A 67 -14.37 18.08 -14.30
N GLU A 68 -15.68 18.10 -14.53
CA GLU A 68 -16.27 18.67 -15.74
C GLU A 68 -15.87 20.14 -15.90
N ALA A 69 -15.69 20.89 -14.81
CA ALA A 69 -15.22 22.26 -14.88
C ALA A 69 -13.75 22.37 -15.33
N SER A 70 -12.90 21.40 -14.96
CA SER A 70 -11.51 21.33 -15.43
C SER A 70 -11.44 21.01 -16.93
N GLN A 71 -12.30 20.11 -17.42
CA GLN A 71 -12.40 19.80 -18.85
C GLN A 71 -12.93 20.99 -19.67
N ILE A 72 -13.93 21.69 -19.14
CA ILE A 72 -14.47 22.91 -19.77
C ILE A 72 -13.39 23.98 -19.86
N GLN A 73 -12.60 24.18 -18.80
CA GLN A 73 -11.51 25.15 -18.78
C GLN A 73 -10.38 24.81 -19.78
N GLU A 74 -10.03 23.53 -19.94
CA GLU A 74 -9.06 23.10 -20.97
C GLU A 74 -9.58 23.29 -22.39
N LEU A 75 -10.89 23.06 -22.62
CA LEU A 75 -11.54 23.30 -23.92
C LEU A 75 -11.67 24.79 -24.23
N GLU A 76 -11.89 25.64 -23.22
CA GLU A 76 -11.94 27.10 -23.36
C GLU A 76 -10.55 27.74 -23.55
N ALA A 77 -9.47 27.02 -23.25
CA ALA A 77 -8.09 27.48 -23.42
C ALA A 77 -7.50 27.16 -24.81
N LEU A 78 -8.26 26.49 -25.70
CA LEU A 78 -7.93 26.21 -27.10
C LEU A 78 -8.49 27.26 -28.06
#